data_AF-H0JQ29-F1
#
_entry.id   AF-H0JQ29-F1
#
_cell.length_a   1.000
_cell.length_b   1.000
_cell.length_c   1.000
_cell.angle_alpha   90.00
_cell.angle_beta   90.00
_cell.angle_gamma   90.00
#
_symmetry.space_group_name_H-M   'P 1'
#
loop_
_entity.id
_entity.type
_entity.pdbx_description
1 polymer ?
#
loop_
_entity_poly.entity_id
_entity_poly.type
_entity_poly.pdbx_seq_one_letter_code
_entity_poly.pdbx_strand_id
1 'polypeptide(L)'
;MAVSLTIDDLTPFAPTIDEGRAQAMIEDALALAAIVAPCILEDTFTHTAAARAIIRGAILRWNDAGSGAITSQTVGPFSQTVDTSQVRRGMFWPSEIKQLQELCGQREPRAFAIDTVPAWIPPTVHPFLTDTDSL
;
A
#
# COMPACT_ATOMS: atom_id res chain seq x y z
N MET A 1 13.52 -15.14 -4.35
CA MET A 1 12.61 -14.38 -3.45
C MET A 1 13.36 -14.09 -2.17
N ALA A 2 13.75 -12.84 -1.97
CA ALA A 2 14.66 -12.46 -0.88
C ALA A 2 13.96 -12.33 0.48
N VAL A 3 12.65 -12.02 0.51
CA VAL A 3 11.88 -11.86 1.75
C VAL A 3 10.94 -13.04 1.93
N SER A 4 11.13 -13.81 3.01
CA SER A 4 10.22 -14.89 3.43
C SER A 4 9.79 -14.70 4.88
N LEU A 5 8.54 -15.09 5.18
CA LEU A 5 7.95 -15.10 6.51
C LEU A 5 7.39 -16.50 6.79
N THR A 6 7.53 -16.94 8.04
CA THR A 6 7.03 -18.23 8.51
C THR A 6 6.12 -18.04 9.72
N ILE A 7 5.37 -19.07 10.10
CA ILE A 7 4.51 -19.04 11.29
C ILE A 7 5.35 -18.75 12.55
N ASP A 8 6.58 -19.26 12.62
CA ASP A 8 7.52 -19.02 13.72
C ASP A 8 7.89 -17.54 13.90
N ASP A 9 7.80 -16.72 12.85
CA ASP A 9 8.00 -15.27 12.96
C ASP A 9 6.84 -14.57 13.68
N LEU A 10 5.66 -15.19 13.72
CA LEU A 10 4.43 -14.65 14.32
C LEU A 10 4.21 -15.16 15.74
N THR A 11 4.58 -16.41 16.04
CA THR A 11 4.38 -17.08 17.34
C THR A 11 4.85 -16.26 18.55
N PRO A 12 6.00 -15.55 18.53
CA PRO A 12 6.45 -14.75 19.67
C PRO A 12 5.51 -13.57 20.03
N PHE A 13 4.68 -13.13 19.08
CA PHE A 13 3.78 -11.99 19.25
C PHE A 13 2.32 -12.42 19.38
N ALA A 14 1.94 -13.52 18.74
CA ALA A 14 0.59 -14.07 18.77
C ALA A 14 0.63 -15.59 19.02
N PRO A 15 0.88 -16.04 20.27
CA PRO A 15 1.09 -17.45 20.58
C PRO A 15 -0.18 -18.32 20.43
N THR A 16 -1.35 -17.70 20.32
CA THR A 16 -2.65 -18.36 20.17
C THR A 16 -3.21 -18.27 18.75
N ILE A 17 -2.41 -17.81 17.78
CA ILE A 17 -2.83 -17.71 16.39
C ILE A 17 -3.06 -19.11 15.81
N ASP A 18 -4.18 -19.28 15.10
CA ASP A 18 -4.44 -20.51 14.34
C ASP A 18 -3.45 -20.62 13.18
N GLU A 19 -2.81 -21.77 13.02
CA GLU A 19 -1.77 -21.98 11.99
C GLU A 19 -2.31 -21.82 10.57
N GLY A 20 -3.52 -22.32 10.30
CA GLY A 20 -4.16 -22.21 8.99
C GLY A 20 -4.48 -20.75 8.63
N ARG A 21 -4.98 -19.99 9.61
CA ARG A 21 -5.18 -18.54 9.48
C ARG A 21 -3.84 -17.82 9.29
N ALA A 22 -2.83 -18.13 10.10
CA ALA A 22 -1.51 -17.49 10.02
C ALA A 22 -0.89 -17.67 8.63
N GLN A 23 -0.97 -18.88 8.08
CA GLN A 23 -0.45 -19.18 6.75
C GLN A 23 -1.17 -18.37 5.66
N ALA A 24 -2.51 -18.36 5.66
CA ALA A 24 -3.29 -17.57 4.71
C ALA A 24 -2.96 -16.07 4.81
N MET A 25 -2.79 -15.56 6.03
CA MET A 25 -2.41 -14.16 6.24
C MET A 25 -1.01 -13.85 5.70
N ILE A 26 -0.04 -14.75 5.88
CA ILE A 26 1.31 -14.58 5.33
C ILE A 26 1.28 -14.55 3.80
N GLU A 27 0.54 -15.47 3.18
CA GLU A 27 0.41 -15.56 1.72
C GLU A 27 -0.20 -14.29 1.13
N ASP A 28 -1.29 -13.81 1.72
CA ASP A 28 -1.94 -12.55 1.31
C ASP A 28 -1.01 -11.34 1.51
N ALA A 29 -0.28 -11.29 2.62
CA ALA A 29 0.66 -10.21 2.92
C ALA A 29 1.76 -10.11 1.87
N LEU A 30 2.37 -11.25 1.54
CA LEU A 30 3.46 -11.34 0.59
C LEU A 30 2.97 -11.02 -0.83
N ALA A 31 1.80 -11.51 -1.21
CA ALA A 31 1.20 -11.21 -2.52
C ALA A 31 0.94 -9.70 -2.69
N LEU A 32 0.35 -9.05 -1.69
CA LEU A 32 0.09 -7.61 -1.74
C LEU A 32 1.38 -6.77 -1.65
N ALA A 33 2.34 -7.20 -0.84
CA ALA A 33 3.64 -6.53 -0.74
C ALA A 33 4.40 -6.57 -2.08
N ALA A 34 4.33 -7.70 -2.80
CA ALA A 34 4.96 -7.85 -4.12
C ALA A 34 4.40 -6.88 -5.17
N ILE A 35 3.12 -6.53 -5.10
CA ILE A 35 2.50 -5.55 -6.01
C ILE A 35 3.05 -4.14 -5.76
N VAL A 36 3.19 -3.77 -4.49
CA VAL A 36 3.60 -2.42 -4.08
C VAL A 36 5.11 -2.22 -4.17
N ALA A 37 5.87 -3.26 -3.85
CA ALA A 37 7.31 -3.26 -3.69
C ALA A 37 7.92 -4.51 -4.37
N PRO A 38 7.96 -4.57 -5.71
CA PRO A 38 8.40 -5.77 -6.44
C PRO A 38 9.87 -6.14 -6.18
N CYS A 39 10.69 -5.17 -5.75
CA CYS A 39 12.09 -5.40 -5.42
C CYS A 39 12.30 -6.46 -4.32
N ILE A 40 11.30 -6.72 -3.46
CA ILE A 40 11.41 -7.70 -2.38
C ILE A 40 11.52 -9.15 -2.90
N LEU A 41 11.15 -9.37 -4.17
CA LEU A 41 11.26 -10.66 -4.84
C LEU A 41 12.65 -10.89 -5.43
N GLU A 42 13.39 -9.83 -5.70
CA GLU A 42 14.72 -9.87 -6.29
C GLU A 42 15.76 -10.35 -5.27
N ASP A 43 16.62 -11.29 -5.68
CA ASP A 43 17.64 -11.86 -4.77
C ASP A 43 18.74 -10.86 -4.40
N THR A 44 18.82 -9.72 -5.09
CA THR A 44 19.74 -8.60 -4.83
C THR A 44 19.24 -7.65 -3.74
N PHE A 45 18.05 -7.88 -3.18
CA PHE A 45 17.46 -6.99 -2.19
C PHE A 45 18.20 -7.05 -0.84
N THR A 46 18.73 -5.91 -0.40
CA THR A 46 19.57 -5.82 0.81
C THR A 46 18.78 -5.68 2.11
N HIS A 47 17.58 -5.10 2.07
CA HIS A 47 16.84 -4.71 3.29
C HIS A 47 15.76 -5.73 3.69
N THR A 48 16.07 -7.02 3.56
CA THR A 48 15.14 -8.13 3.84
C THR A 48 14.56 -8.10 5.25
N ALA A 49 15.39 -7.81 6.25
CA ALA A 49 14.97 -7.74 7.65
C ALA A 49 13.96 -6.61 7.92
N ALA A 50 14.13 -5.46 7.26
CA ALA A 50 13.22 -4.32 7.40
C ALA A 50 11.87 -4.62 6.75
N ALA A 51 11.87 -5.16 5.52
CA ALA A 51 10.65 -5.60 4.85
C ALA A 51 9.89 -6.63 5.68
N ARG A 52 10.60 -7.63 6.23
CA ARG A 52 10.01 -8.65 7.11
C ARG A 52 9.36 -8.05 8.36
N ALA A 53 9.98 -7.06 8.98
CA ALA A 53 9.43 -6.39 10.15
C ALA A 53 8.14 -5.62 9.84
N ILE A 54 8.09 -4.91 8.71
CA ILE A 54 6.90 -4.16 8.26
C ILE A 54 5.75 -5.12 7.98
N ILE A 55 6.01 -6.17 7.18
CA ILE A 55 4.98 -7.14 6.79
C ILE A 55 4.43 -7.87 8.02
N ARG A 56 5.30 -8.28 8.96
CA ARG A 56 4.86 -8.89 10.22
C ARG A 56 4.00 -7.96 11.06
N GLY A 57 4.37 -6.69 11.18
CA GLY A 57 3.56 -5.70 11.91
C GLY A 57 2.15 -5.56 11.33
N ALA A 58 2.04 -5.53 9.99
CA ALA A 58 0.76 -5.48 9.30
C ALA A 58 -0.10 -6.72 9.57
N ILE A 59 0.50 -7.93 9.50
CA ILE A 59 -0.19 -9.20 9.78
C ILE A 59 -0.72 -9.23 11.22
N LEU A 60 0.11 -8.94 12.21
CA LEU A 60 -0.30 -8.98 13.63
C LEU A 60 -1.43 -7.98 13.91
N ARG A 61 -1.31 -6.76 13.38
CA ARG A 61 -2.39 -5.76 13.48
C ARG A 61 -3.67 -6.22 12.80
N TRP A 62 -3.56 -6.88 11.64
CA TRP A 62 -4.72 -7.42 10.93
C TRP A 62 -5.39 -8.55 11.73
N ASN A 63 -4.60 -9.40 12.38
CA ASN A 63 -5.09 -10.43 13.30
C ASN A 63 -5.84 -9.81 14.48
N ASP A 64 -5.29 -8.75 15.09
CA ASP A 64 -5.90 -8.04 16.20
C ASP A 64 -7.22 -7.36 15.80
N ALA A 65 -7.27 -6.71 14.62
CA ALA A 65 -8.48 -6.09 14.12
C ALA A 65 -9.60 -7.11 13.78
N GLY A 66 -9.22 -8.30 13.30
CA GLY A 66 -10.16 -9.39 13.03
C GLY A 66 -10.75 -10.04 14.29
N SER A 67 -10.19 -9.77 15.47
CA SER A 67 -10.68 -10.30 16.75
C SER A 67 -11.97 -9.64 17.25
N GLY A 68 -12.40 -8.52 16.66
CA GLY A 68 -13.65 -7.83 17.00
C GLY A 68 -13.68 -7.18 18.40
N ALA A 69 -12.53 -7.03 19.05
CA ALA A 69 -12.44 -6.45 20.37
C ALA A 69 -12.69 -4.93 20.33
N ILE A 70 -13.88 -4.49 20.74
CA ILE A 70 -14.15 -3.09 21.07
C ILE A 70 -13.34 -2.76 22.33
N THR A 71 -12.34 -1.89 22.19
CA THR A 71 -11.53 -1.46 23.34
C THR A 71 -12.12 -0.17 23.89
N SER A 72 -12.82 -0.27 25.02
CA SER A 72 -13.29 0.90 25.77
C SER A 72 -12.18 1.36 26.72
N GLN A 73 -11.61 2.53 26.49
CA GLN A 73 -10.68 3.17 27.41
C GLN A 73 -11.42 4.24 28.21
N THR A 74 -11.51 4.07 29.52
CA THR A 74 -12.07 5.08 30.44
C THR A 74 -10.94 5.66 31.27
N VAL A 75 -10.65 6.95 31.07
CA VAL A 75 -9.68 7.71 31.87
C VAL A 75 -10.43 8.83 32.58
N GLY A 76 -10.82 8.57 33.83
CA GLY A 76 -11.60 9.52 34.63
C GLY A 76 -12.96 9.86 33.97
N PRO A 77 -13.32 11.14 33.80
CA PRO A 77 -14.59 11.52 33.17
C PRO A 77 -14.59 11.36 31.65
N PHE A 78 -13.45 11.08 31.02
CA PHE A 78 -13.37 10.83 29.59
C PHE A 78 -13.46 9.33 29.30
N SER A 79 -14.45 8.95 28.50
CA SER A 79 -14.53 7.61 27.90
C SER A 79 -14.29 7.71 26.40
N GLN A 80 -13.46 6.82 25.87
CA GLN A 80 -13.24 6.64 24.44
C GLN A 80 -13.51 5.18 24.09
N THR A 81 -14.47 4.96 23.19
CA THR A 81 -14.70 3.64 22.60
C THR A 81 -13.95 3.58 21.29
N VAL A 82 -12.87 2.79 21.25
CA VAL A 82 -12.14 2.54 20.00
C VAL A 82 -12.75 1.29 19.36
N ASP A 83 -13.60 1.54 18.36
CA ASP A 83 -14.18 0.50 17.54
C ASP A 83 -13.15 0.00 16.51
N THR A 84 -12.58 -1.17 16.76
CA THR A 84 -11.66 -1.85 15.84
C THR A 84 -12.38 -2.76 14.84
N SER A 85 -13.72 -2.86 14.92
CA SER A 85 -14.53 -3.77 14.09
C SER A 85 -14.68 -3.32 12.63
N GLN A 86 -14.33 -2.07 12.30
CA GLN A 86 -14.46 -1.57 10.94
C GLN A 86 -13.32 -2.06 10.02
N VAL A 87 -13.59 -3.17 9.34
CA VAL A 87 -12.79 -3.85 8.29
C VAL A 87 -12.59 -3.02 7.01
N ARG A 88 -12.93 -1.72 6.98
CA ARG A 88 -12.74 -0.89 5.77
C ARG A 88 -11.29 -0.52 5.47
N ARG A 89 -10.34 -0.82 6.37
CA ARG A 89 -8.92 -0.55 6.17
C ARG A 89 -8.29 -1.76 5.47
N GLY A 90 -7.71 -1.52 4.29
CA GLY A 90 -6.93 -2.54 3.58
C GLY A 90 -5.83 -3.14 4.46
N MET A 91 -5.32 -4.30 4.06
CA MET A 91 -4.36 -5.07 4.84
C MET A 91 -3.15 -4.24 5.27
N PHE A 92 -2.60 -3.40 4.38
CA PHE A 92 -1.53 -2.46 4.70
C PHE A 92 -2.06 -1.05 4.92
N TRP A 93 -1.44 -0.33 5.86
CA TRP A 93 -1.63 1.10 6.00
C TRP A 93 -0.85 1.88 4.94
N PRO A 94 -1.28 3.10 4.60
CA PRO A 94 -0.55 3.97 3.67
C PRO A 94 0.91 4.22 4.09
N SER A 95 1.18 4.28 5.40
CA SER A 95 2.55 4.43 5.93
C SER A 95 3.42 3.20 5.69
N GLU A 96 2.86 2.00 5.86
CA GLU A 96 3.57 0.73 5.62
C GLU A 96 3.85 0.54 4.13
N ILE A 97 2.87 0.88 3.28
CA ILE A 97 3.03 0.92 1.82
C ILE A 97 4.18 1.85 1.44
N LYS A 98 4.21 3.07 1.99
CA LYS A 98 5.27 4.03 1.73
C LYS A 98 6.64 3.50 2.18
N GLN A 99 6.73 2.91 3.38
CA GLN A 99 7.98 2.31 3.87
C GLN A 99 8.46 1.17 2.96
N LEU A 100 7.57 0.28 2.52
CA LEU A 100 7.91 -0.79 1.58
C LEU A 100 8.40 -0.24 0.23
N GLN A 101 7.77 0.82 -0.28
CA GLN A 101 8.21 1.50 -1.50
C GLN A 101 9.59 2.16 -1.33
N GLU A 102 9.85 2.79 -0.18
CA GLU A 102 11.14 3.42 0.13
C GLU A 102 12.28 2.39 0.21
N LEU A 103 12.00 1.17 0.68
CA LEU A 103 12.98 0.08 0.69
C LEU A 103 13.40 -0.37 -0.72
N CYS A 104 12.52 -0.23 -1.71
CA CYS A 104 12.87 -0.48 -3.13
C CYS A 104 13.68 0.64 -3.77
N GLY A 105 14.12 1.61 -2.99
CA GLY A 105 14.76 2.83 -3.45
C GLY A 105 13.72 3.92 -3.62
N GLN A 106 14.08 5.12 -3.16
CA GLN A 106 13.40 6.36 -3.52
C GLN A 106 13.24 6.34 -5.05
N ARG A 107 12.03 6.13 -5.55
CA ARG A 107 11.73 6.41 -6.95
C ARG A 107 12.04 7.88 -7.10
N GLU A 108 13.21 8.22 -7.63
CA GLU A 108 13.69 9.60 -7.66
C GLU A 108 12.53 10.46 -8.16
N PRO A 109 12.18 11.56 -7.47
CA PRO A 109 11.10 12.42 -7.89
C PRO A 109 11.42 12.90 -9.31
N ARG A 110 10.88 12.20 -10.31
CA ARG A 110 11.04 12.58 -11.71
C ARG A 110 10.21 13.82 -11.91
N ALA A 111 10.77 14.81 -12.59
CA ALA A 111 9.99 15.95 -13.01
C ALA A 111 8.88 15.46 -13.94
N PHE A 112 7.63 15.70 -13.55
CA PHE A 112 6.46 15.48 -14.39
C PHE A 112 5.77 16.83 -14.59
N ALA A 113 5.42 17.14 -15.84
CA ALA A 113 4.57 18.26 -16.17
C ALA A 113 3.20 17.71 -16.59
N ILE A 114 2.14 18.17 -15.92
CA ILE A 114 0.77 17.91 -16.35
C ILE A 114 0.37 19.10 -17.22
N ASP A 115 0.29 18.87 -18.52
CA ASP A 115 -0.27 19.87 -19.44
C ASP A 115 -1.79 19.83 -19.35
N THR A 116 -2.37 20.92 -18.84
CA THR A 116 -3.83 21.08 -18.71
C THR A 116 -4.44 21.87 -19.86
N VAL A 117 -3.65 22.36 -20.82
CA VAL A 117 -4.24 23.05 -21.97
C VAL A 117 -4.92 22.06 -22.92
N PRO A 118 -6.12 22.40 -23.42
CA PRO A 118 -6.79 21.57 -24.41
C PRO A 118 -5.92 21.48 -25.67
N ALA A 119 -5.73 20.27 -26.18
CA ALA A 119 -5.02 20.05 -27.44
C ALA A 119 -5.75 20.82 -28.55
N TRP A 120 -5.15 21.91 -29.01
CA TRP A 120 -5.68 22.68 -30.13
C TRP A 120 -5.57 21.84 -31.41
N ILE A 121 -6.71 21.41 -31.93
CA ILE A 121 -6.79 20.80 -33.25
C ILE A 121 -7.04 21.97 -34.23
N PRO A 122 -6.09 22.30 -35.13
CA PRO A 122 -6.31 23.35 -36.08
C PRO A 122 -7.48 22.98 -37.02
N PRO A 123 -8.44 23.89 -37.26
CA PRO A 123 -9.51 23.63 -38.21
C PRO A 123 -8.95 23.51 -39.63
N THR A 124 -9.39 22.50 -40.39
CA THR A 124 -8.94 22.25 -41.77
C THR A 124 -9.42 23.30 -42.78
N VAL A 125 -10.36 24.16 -42.38
CA VAL A 125 -10.88 25.25 -43.21
C VAL A 125 -10.87 26.53 -42.39
N HIS A 126 -10.07 27.51 -42.81
CA HIS A 126 -10.12 28.85 -42.25
C HIS A 126 -11.38 29.56 -42.80
N PRO A 127 -12.31 30.01 -41.94
CA PRO A 127 -13.58 30.60 -42.39
C PRO A 127 -13.44 31.97 -43.07
N PHE A 128 -12.22 32.52 -43.19
CA PHE A 128 -11.98 33.88 -43.67
C PHE A 128 -11.11 33.96 -44.94
N LEU A 129 -10.67 32.82 -45.49
CA LEU A 129 -9.97 32.77 -46.77
C LEU A 129 -10.85 32.07 -47.79
N THR A 130 -11.87 32.78 -48.29
CA THR A 130 -12.49 32.43 -49.56
C THR A 130 -11.66 33.06 -50.67
N ASP A 131 -11.07 32.23 -51.53
CA ASP A 131 -10.47 32.61 -52.79
C ASP A 131 -11.47 33.43 -53.64
N THR A 132 -11.43 34.75 -53.52
CA THR A 132 -12.14 35.67 -54.42
C THR A 132 -11.30 36.92 -54.61
N ASP A 133 -10.16 36.78 -55.28
CA ASP A 133 -9.58 37.85 -56.11
C ASP A 133 -8.75 37.19 -57.23
N SER A 134 -9.46 36.80 -58.28
CA SER A 134 -8.89 36.59 -59.62
C SER A 134 -9.49 37.66 -60.53
N LEU A 135 -8.70 38.69 -60.80
CA LEU A 135 -8.83 39.62 -61.94
C LEU A 135 -7.44 39.89 -62.51
#